data_AF-A0A496BJW5-F1
#
_entry.id   AF-A0A496BJW5-F1
#
_cell.length_a   1.000
_cell.length_b   1.000
_cell.length_c   1.000
_cell.angle_alpha   90.00
_cell.angle_beta   90.00
_cell.angle_gamma   90.00
#
_symmetry.space_group_name_H-M   'P 1'
#
loop_
_entity.id
_entity.type
_entity.pdbx_description
1 polymer ?
#
loop_
_entity_poly.entity_id
_entity_poly.type
_entity_poly.pdbx_seq_one_letter_code
_entity_poly.pdbx_strand_id
1 'polypeptide(L)'
;MGYICRTRCNLSRNISMTNYDEVIAFLERENPEAEAVSHFKQAYQTFLETGAWHPTYQVLTTGWQTLDGVLLMTSENLTDVDYRVYLAATTERSLRELLLAFPRRCSGMFHPIENWMDNGIRDILEGEVVHTDTTRFYRGVKRGSGRVAVQRTVSKRKDAIAAHIRKLGTLKGKLEHSQFVVEGDLMIERAVSDGLPIEALFYTTTFLATPEGKRLLKQAFADNISCYQVSDGVMGSVTTTRPVPSVVASVHFKFKPFLSAAGEPNFHFSPQCTMLIAENIANPDNLGMTLRTADAAGVSAVLLSSVGASPFHKNCIRASRGAVGRLPLYYATDIVQVVARLRAVGWNVLGGTSSAKKELQTTSFSLPTAIVVGNENTGLSVEVRESCTALVRIPMASGQSSLNVAVAAGVLLYELTRQHRI
;
A
#
# COMPACT_ATOMS: atom_id res chain seq x y z
N MET A 1 -23.35 14.79 1.40
CA MET A 1 -23.25 13.72 2.41
C MET A 1 -21.81 13.26 2.50
N GLY A 2 -21.04 13.87 3.40
CA GLY A 2 -19.63 13.55 3.63
C GLY A 2 -19.49 12.85 4.97
N TYR A 3 -19.14 11.57 4.96
CA TYR A 3 -18.62 10.88 6.14
C TYR A 3 -17.09 10.90 6.08
N ILE A 4 -16.48 11.98 6.56
CA ILE A 4 -15.09 11.97 7.06
C ILE A 4 -15.05 12.89 8.28
N CYS A 5 -15.16 12.30 9.47
CA CYS A 5 -14.89 12.99 10.72
C CYS A 5 -13.38 12.98 11.00
N ARG A 6 -12.82 14.19 10.96
CA ARG A 6 -11.69 14.80 11.69
C ARG A 6 -10.53 13.93 12.25
N THR A 7 -9.35 14.19 11.69
CA THR A 7 -8.05 14.40 12.37
C THR A 7 -7.55 13.33 13.34
N ARG A 8 -6.99 12.24 12.80
CA ARG A 8 -5.82 11.46 13.28
C ARG A 8 -5.52 10.38 12.22
N CYS A 9 -4.26 9.96 12.13
CA CYS A 9 -3.72 8.96 11.19
C CYS A 9 -4.74 7.85 10.83
N ASN A 10 -5.05 7.64 9.54
CA ASN A 10 -6.01 6.61 9.12
C ASN A 10 -5.55 5.19 9.44
N LEU A 11 -4.24 4.96 9.61
CA LEU A 11 -3.67 3.68 10.04
C LEU A 11 -3.77 3.45 11.56
N SER A 12 -3.98 4.50 12.35
CA SER A 12 -4.26 4.39 13.80
C SER A 12 -5.75 4.13 14.11
N ARG A 13 -6.56 3.82 13.09
CA ARG A 13 -8.01 3.59 13.24
C ARG A 13 -8.39 2.29 13.95
N ASN A 14 -7.46 1.35 14.16
CA ASN A 14 -7.73 0.07 14.82
C ASN A 14 -7.27 0.02 16.30
N ILE A 15 -7.38 1.13 17.04
CA ILE A 15 -7.12 1.14 18.49
C ILE A 15 -8.41 0.95 19.31
N SER A 16 -9.61 1.10 18.72
CA SER A 16 -10.85 0.78 19.43
C SER A 16 -11.32 -0.64 19.12
N MET A 17 -11.08 -1.54 20.09
CA MET A 17 -11.46 -2.97 20.13
C MET A 17 -10.56 -3.91 19.32
N THR A 18 -9.26 -3.89 19.58
CA THR A 18 -8.44 -5.08 19.31
C THR A 18 -8.99 -6.21 20.20
N ASN A 19 -9.65 -7.21 19.61
CA ASN A 19 -9.98 -8.44 20.33
C ASN A 19 -8.66 -9.19 20.57
N TYR A 20 -8.08 -9.04 21.75
CA TYR A 20 -6.77 -9.59 22.05
C TYR A 20 -6.77 -11.12 22.10
N ASP A 21 -7.92 -11.76 22.34
CA ASP A 21 -8.07 -13.21 22.20
C ASP A 21 -7.90 -13.64 20.74
N GLU A 22 -8.46 -12.87 19.79
CA GLU A 22 -8.24 -13.10 18.35
C GLU A 22 -6.78 -12.85 17.95
N VAL A 23 -6.12 -11.86 18.55
CA VAL A 23 -4.69 -11.60 18.33
C VAL A 23 -3.85 -12.77 18.84
N ILE A 24 -4.14 -13.29 20.04
CA ILE A 24 -3.43 -14.44 20.58
C ILE A 24 -3.66 -15.68 19.70
N ALA A 25 -4.92 -15.97 19.36
CA ALA A 25 -5.25 -17.11 18.49
C ALA A 25 -4.58 -16.99 17.12
N PHE A 26 -4.50 -15.78 16.56
CA PHE A 26 -3.78 -15.50 15.32
C PHE A 26 -2.29 -15.77 15.49
N LEU A 27 -1.65 -15.20 16.52
CA LEU A 27 -0.22 -15.37 16.77
C LEU A 27 0.15 -16.83 17.09
N GLU A 28 -0.70 -17.57 17.81
CA GLU A 28 -0.51 -19.00 18.06
C GLU A 28 -0.61 -19.84 16.78
N ARG A 29 -1.54 -19.49 15.88
CA ARG A 29 -1.70 -20.17 14.60
C ARG A 29 -0.50 -19.92 13.69
N GLU A 30 -0.01 -18.68 13.63
CA GLU A 30 1.10 -18.32 12.74
C GLU A 30 2.47 -18.68 13.35
N ASN A 31 2.67 -18.56 14.67
CA ASN A 31 3.95 -18.86 15.33
C ASN A 31 3.81 -19.26 16.81
N PRO A 32 3.49 -20.54 17.10
CA PRO A 32 3.22 -21.00 18.45
C PRO A 32 4.46 -21.04 19.38
N GLU A 33 5.67 -21.09 18.82
CA GLU A 33 6.92 -21.26 19.58
C GLU A 33 7.64 -19.93 19.89
N ALA A 34 7.11 -18.80 19.41
CA ALA A 34 7.74 -17.51 19.65
C ALA A 34 7.62 -17.08 21.13
N GLU A 35 8.77 -16.91 21.78
CA GLU A 35 8.90 -16.37 23.15
C GLU A 35 8.07 -15.08 23.36
N ALA A 36 7.96 -14.26 22.32
CA ALA A 36 7.16 -13.04 22.34
C ALA A 36 5.65 -13.26 22.40
N VAL A 37 5.13 -14.36 21.86
CA VAL A 37 3.72 -14.73 22.01
C VAL A 37 3.44 -15.08 23.47
N SER A 38 4.37 -15.79 24.13
CA SER A 38 4.29 -16.05 25.57
C SER A 38 4.36 -14.76 26.40
N HIS A 39 5.32 -13.88 26.13
CA HIS A 39 5.42 -12.59 26.83
C HIS A 39 4.21 -11.69 26.57
N PHE A 40 3.68 -11.69 25.34
CA PHE A 40 2.46 -10.95 25.01
C PHE A 40 1.25 -11.47 25.78
N LYS A 41 1.06 -12.79 25.86
CA LYS A 41 0.01 -13.40 26.68
C LYS A 41 0.12 -12.99 28.14
N GLN A 42 1.33 -12.99 28.70
CA GLN A 42 1.56 -12.56 30.08
C GLN A 42 1.22 -11.07 30.28
N ALA A 43 1.62 -10.21 29.34
CA ALA A 43 1.27 -8.79 29.36
C ALA A 43 -0.26 -8.57 29.24
N TYR A 44 -0.94 -9.35 28.39
CA TYR A 44 -2.39 -9.30 28.23
C TYR A 44 -3.12 -9.79 29.48
N GLN A 45 -2.65 -10.88 30.08
CA GLN A 45 -3.18 -11.39 31.35
C GLN A 45 -3.05 -10.33 32.46
N THR A 46 -1.91 -9.65 32.52
CA THR A 46 -1.71 -8.52 33.44
C THR A 46 -2.70 -7.37 33.15
N PHE A 47 -2.96 -7.06 31.88
CA PHE A 47 -4.00 -6.08 31.51
C PHE A 47 -5.40 -6.52 31.95
N LEU A 48 -5.77 -7.78 31.80
CA LEU A 48 -7.06 -8.31 32.27
C LEU A 48 -7.22 -8.18 33.78
N GLU A 49 -6.14 -8.39 34.53
CA GLU A 49 -6.11 -8.31 36.00
C GLU A 49 -6.08 -6.87 36.53
N THR A 50 -5.35 -5.97 35.85
CA THR A 50 -5.05 -4.61 36.35
C THR A 50 -5.80 -3.49 35.63
N GLY A 51 -6.37 -3.77 34.45
CA GLY A 51 -6.95 -2.78 33.54
C GLY A 51 -5.93 -1.89 32.82
N ALA A 52 -4.62 -2.14 32.98
CA ALA A 52 -3.55 -1.31 32.39
C ALA A 52 -2.59 -2.17 31.55
N TRP A 53 -2.33 -1.73 30.31
CA TRP A 53 -1.30 -2.35 29.48
C TRP A 53 0.07 -2.05 30.05
N HIS A 54 0.97 -3.04 29.99
CA HIS A 54 2.36 -2.77 30.31
C HIS A 54 2.93 -1.74 29.31
N PRO A 55 3.51 -0.62 29.77
CA PRO A 55 3.79 0.56 28.93
C PRO A 55 4.83 0.32 27.83
N THR A 56 5.56 -0.79 27.90
CA THR A 56 6.60 -1.17 26.93
C THR A 56 6.02 -1.83 25.70
N TYR A 57 4.79 -2.37 25.75
CA TYR A 57 4.17 -3.08 24.64
C TYR A 57 3.25 -2.18 23.83
N GLN A 58 3.37 -2.25 22.51
CA GLN A 58 2.44 -1.65 21.57
C GLN A 58 2.00 -2.70 20.56
N VAL A 59 0.69 -2.84 20.38
CA VAL A 59 0.09 -3.78 19.43
C VAL A 59 -0.56 -2.99 18.30
N LEU A 60 -0.16 -3.29 17.07
CA LEU A 60 -0.81 -2.79 15.87
C LEU A 60 -1.46 -3.95 15.15
N THR A 61 -2.70 -3.79 14.73
CA THR A 61 -3.43 -4.81 13.95
C THR A 61 -3.90 -4.23 12.62
N THR A 62 -4.02 -5.12 11.64
CA THR A 62 -4.61 -4.78 10.34
C THR A 62 -5.55 -5.89 9.85
N GLY A 63 -6.31 -5.56 8.82
CA GLY A 63 -7.40 -6.37 8.31
C GLY A 63 -8.68 -5.53 8.16
N TRP A 64 -9.62 -6.05 7.38
CA TRP A 64 -10.89 -5.35 7.13
C TRP A 64 -12.04 -5.95 7.93
N GLN A 65 -12.55 -7.12 7.55
CA GLN A 65 -13.58 -7.82 8.32
C GLN A 65 -12.99 -8.92 9.21
N THR A 66 -11.75 -9.30 8.97
CA THR A 66 -11.01 -10.29 9.74
C THR A 66 -9.60 -9.78 10.07
N LEU A 67 -8.97 -10.36 11.09
CA LEU A 67 -7.60 -10.04 11.46
C LEU A 67 -6.62 -10.69 10.48
N ASP A 68 -5.91 -9.86 9.71
CA ASP A 68 -4.96 -10.30 8.68
C ASP A 68 -3.49 -10.11 9.10
N GLY A 69 -3.23 -9.33 10.14
CA GLY A 69 -1.86 -9.15 10.61
C GLY A 69 -1.75 -8.42 11.92
N VAL A 70 -0.63 -8.70 12.59
CA VAL A 70 -0.26 -8.20 13.91
C VAL A 70 1.20 -7.77 13.87
N LEU A 71 1.47 -6.57 14.40
CA LEU A 71 2.80 -6.07 14.68
C LEU A 71 2.87 -5.74 16.17
N LEU A 72 3.69 -6.50 16.90
CA LEU A 72 3.95 -6.31 18.32
C LEU A 72 5.30 -5.62 18.49
N MET A 73 5.33 -4.47 19.15
CA MET A 73 6.56 -3.74 19.50
C MET A 73 6.79 -3.80 21.00
N THR A 74 8.03 -4.03 21.40
CA THR A 74 8.50 -3.87 22.79
C THR A 74 9.79 -3.07 22.84
N SER A 75 9.94 -2.21 23.84
CA SER A 75 11.14 -1.41 24.10
C SER A 75 12.00 -1.94 25.26
N GLU A 76 11.69 -3.13 25.80
CA GLU A 76 12.37 -3.66 26.99
C GLU A 76 13.79 -4.15 26.73
N ASN A 77 14.73 -3.69 27.57
CA ASN A 77 16.11 -4.19 27.64
C ASN A 77 16.85 -4.12 26.29
N LEU A 78 16.63 -3.06 25.51
CA LEU A 78 17.29 -2.82 24.23
C LEU A 78 18.32 -1.70 24.33
N THR A 79 19.52 -1.95 23.82
CA THR A 79 20.62 -0.96 23.75
C THR A 79 20.83 -0.43 22.33
N ASP A 80 20.53 -1.24 21.31
CA ASP A 80 20.95 -1.00 19.93
C ASP A 80 19.82 -0.54 19.01
N VAL A 81 18.57 -0.74 19.43
CA VAL A 81 17.36 -0.40 18.66
C VAL A 81 16.28 0.15 19.58
N ASP A 82 15.36 0.93 19.03
CA ASP A 82 14.23 1.50 19.80
C ASP A 82 13.18 0.43 20.12
N TYR A 83 12.96 -0.51 19.20
CA TYR A 83 11.95 -1.56 19.34
C TYR A 83 12.45 -2.93 18.88
N ARG A 84 12.04 -3.96 19.60
CA ARG A 84 11.96 -5.34 19.11
C ARG A 84 10.56 -5.54 18.57
N VAL A 85 10.47 -6.01 17.34
CA VAL A 85 9.23 -6.07 16.58
C VAL A 85 8.96 -7.50 16.14
N TYR A 86 7.82 -8.05 16.52
CA TYR A 86 7.34 -9.35 16.04
C TYR A 86 6.23 -9.11 15.02
N LEU A 87 6.36 -9.74 13.85
CA LEU A 87 5.55 -9.40 12.69
C LEU A 87 4.90 -10.64 12.09
N ALA A 88 3.58 -10.61 12.06
CA ALA A 88 2.72 -11.66 11.57
C ALA A 88 1.73 -11.07 10.56
N ALA A 89 1.60 -11.66 9.39
CA ALA A 89 0.74 -11.16 8.31
C ALA A 89 0.32 -12.34 7.43
N THR A 90 -0.91 -12.34 6.93
CA THR A 90 -1.42 -13.38 6.00
C THR A 90 -1.29 -12.95 4.53
N THR A 91 -1.10 -11.66 4.29
CA THR A 91 -1.03 -11.07 2.93
C THR A 91 0.02 -9.98 2.85
N GLU A 92 0.55 -9.72 1.65
CA GLU A 92 1.46 -8.58 1.47
C GLU A 92 0.83 -7.22 1.79
N ARG A 93 -0.49 -7.07 1.60
CA ARG A 93 -1.20 -5.85 2.00
C ARG A 93 -1.13 -5.64 3.50
N SER A 94 -1.48 -6.68 4.27
CA SER A 94 -1.44 -6.61 5.74
C SER A 94 -0.03 -6.31 6.25
N LEU A 95 0.99 -7.01 5.72
CA LEU A 95 2.40 -6.74 6.01
C LEU A 95 2.75 -5.26 5.74
N ARG A 96 2.38 -4.76 4.57
CA ARG A 96 2.65 -3.38 4.17
C ARG A 96 1.96 -2.36 5.09
N GLU A 97 0.69 -2.56 5.42
CA GLU A 97 -0.06 -1.66 6.31
C GLU A 97 0.58 -1.59 7.71
N LEU A 98 1.02 -2.72 8.26
CA LEU A 98 1.73 -2.78 9.54
C LEU A 98 3.08 -2.04 9.48
N LEU A 99 3.87 -2.27 8.43
CA LEU A 99 5.17 -1.58 8.25
C LEU A 99 5.02 -0.08 7.99
N LEU A 100 3.94 0.34 7.32
CA LEU A 100 3.60 1.76 7.17
C LEU A 100 3.20 2.39 8.51
N ALA A 101 2.59 1.63 9.42
CA ALA A 101 2.25 2.08 10.75
C ALA A 101 3.46 2.15 11.72
N PHE A 102 4.56 1.44 11.43
CA PHE A 102 5.79 1.50 12.23
C PHE A 102 6.29 2.95 12.36
N PRO A 103 6.62 3.45 13.57
CA PRO A 103 7.00 4.85 13.78
C PRO A 103 8.20 5.28 12.93
N ARG A 104 8.19 6.52 12.44
CA ARG A 104 9.39 7.13 11.84
C ARG A 104 10.38 7.47 12.94
N ARG A 105 11.68 7.57 12.58
CA ARG A 105 12.83 7.83 13.47
C ARG A 105 13.21 6.69 14.40
N CYS A 106 12.35 5.71 14.55
CA CYS A 106 12.63 4.54 15.35
C CYS A 106 13.30 3.48 14.49
N SER A 107 14.27 2.82 15.10
CA SER A 107 14.92 1.60 14.64
C SER A 107 14.21 0.40 15.23
N GLY A 108 14.04 -0.63 14.42
CA GLY A 108 13.37 -1.86 14.79
C GLY A 108 14.22 -3.08 14.50
N MET A 109 14.15 -4.05 15.39
CA MET A 109 14.61 -5.41 15.20
C MET A 109 13.40 -6.29 14.89
N PHE A 110 13.14 -6.52 13.60
CA PHE A 110 11.96 -7.20 13.09
C PHE A 110 12.22 -8.70 12.98
N HIS A 111 11.38 -9.47 13.67
CA HIS A 111 11.32 -10.92 13.61
C HIS A 111 10.08 -11.31 12.77
N PRO A 112 10.21 -11.42 11.44
CA PRO A 112 9.14 -11.97 10.61
C PRO A 112 8.94 -13.44 10.95
N ILE A 113 7.69 -13.88 11.01
CA ILE A 113 7.36 -15.29 11.24
C ILE A 113 7.74 -16.16 10.04
N GLU A 114 7.54 -15.64 8.82
CA GLU A 114 7.79 -16.39 7.59
C GLU A 114 8.76 -15.66 6.66
N ASN A 115 9.56 -16.44 5.93
CA ASN A 115 10.63 -15.92 5.07
C ASN A 115 10.13 -15.05 3.90
N TRP A 116 8.88 -15.22 3.45
CA TRP A 116 8.36 -14.43 2.32
C TRP A 116 8.24 -12.93 2.67
N MET A 117 8.13 -12.59 3.96
CA MET A 117 7.95 -11.21 4.44
C MET A 117 9.19 -10.35 4.19
N ASP A 118 10.37 -10.95 4.04
CA ASP A 118 11.65 -10.24 3.93
C ASP A 118 11.66 -9.19 2.80
N ASN A 119 11.07 -9.53 1.65
CA ASN A 119 10.99 -8.60 0.52
C ASN A 119 10.08 -7.41 0.82
N GLY A 120 8.92 -7.67 1.43
CA GLY A 120 7.98 -6.61 1.84
C GLY A 120 8.58 -5.68 2.90
N ILE A 121 9.36 -6.23 3.83
CA ILE A 121 10.11 -5.45 4.82
C ILE A 121 11.10 -4.53 4.11
N ARG A 122 11.91 -5.04 3.18
CA ARG A 122 12.91 -4.25 2.42
C ARG A 122 12.30 -3.18 1.52
N ASP A 123 11.05 -3.34 1.11
CA ASP A 123 10.34 -2.34 0.32
C ASP A 123 9.97 -1.08 1.13
N ILE A 124 9.78 -1.22 2.45
CA ILE A 124 9.39 -0.11 3.35
C ILE A 124 10.56 0.36 4.22
N LEU A 125 11.43 -0.55 4.63
CA LEU A 125 12.54 -0.30 5.54
C LEU A 125 13.89 -0.33 4.83
N GLU A 126 14.83 0.41 5.38
CA GLU A 126 16.25 0.40 5.03
C GLU A 126 17.03 -0.20 6.20
N GLY A 127 17.94 -1.13 5.91
CA GLY A 127 18.58 -1.97 6.92
C GLY A 127 19.10 -3.28 6.36
N GLU A 128 19.41 -4.21 7.25
CA GLU A 128 20.09 -5.46 6.95
C GLU A 128 19.45 -6.65 7.66
N VAL A 129 19.66 -7.84 7.10
CA VAL A 129 19.31 -9.10 7.78
C VAL A 129 20.51 -9.50 8.62
N VAL A 130 20.28 -9.66 9.92
CA VAL A 130 21.28 -10.11 10.89
C VAL A 130 21.00 -11.58 11.19
N HIS A 131 22.05 -12.39 11.09
CA HIS A 131 22.03 -13.79 11.48
C HIS A 131 22.86 -13.93 12.76
N THR A 132 22.25 -14.55 13.77
CA THR A 132 22.94 -15.00 14.99
C THR A 132 22.88 -16.53 15.05
N ASP A 133 23.63 -17.13 15.96
CA ASP A 133 23.69 -18.59 16.10
C ASP A 133 22.31 -19.23 16.38
N THR A 134 21.36 -18.47 16.93
CA THR A 134 20.04 -18.96 17.35
C THR A 134 18.86 -18.27 16.68
N THR A 135 19.05 -17.09 16.08
CA THR A 135 17.93 -16.31 15.51
C THR A 135 18.32 -15.53 14.25
N ARG A 136 17.33 -15.32 13.38
CA ARG A 136 17.39 -14.45 12.21
C ARG A 136 16.41 -13.29 12.39
N PHE A 137 16.85 -12.06 12.13
CA PHE A 137 15.98 -10.88 12.17
C PHE A 137 16.41 -9.82 11.16
N TYR A 138 15.51 -8.90 10.83
CA TYR A 138 15.80 -7.72 10.04
C TYR A 138 15.99 -6.51 10.96
N ARG A 139 17.15 -5.87 10.92
CA ARG A 139 17.42 -4.63 11.65
C ARG A 139 17.27 -3.46 10.68
N GLY A 140 16.37 -2.52 10.97
CA GLY A 140 16.20 -1.37 10.08
C GLY A 140 15.31 -0.26 10.59
N VAL A 141 15.20 0.77 9.77
CA VAL A 141 14.43 2.00 9.98
C VAL A 141 13.55 2.26 8.76
N LYS A 142 12.46 3.01 8.91
CA LYS A 142 11.63 3.35 7.75
C LYS A 142 12.44 4.14 6.72
N ARG A 143 12.32 3.77 5.42
CA ARG A 143 13.01 4.48 4.33
C ARG A 143 12.75 5.98 4.38
N GLY A 144 13.82 6.75 4.18
CA GLY A 144 13.82 8.21 4.33
C GLY A 144 13.86 8.71 5.77
N SER A 145 13.93 7.84 6.78
CA SER A 145 14.09 8.25 8.20
C SER A 145 15.43 7.85 8.83
N GLY A 146 16.26 7.07 8.14
CA GLY A 146 17.55 6.58 8.66
C GLY A 146 18.72 7.57 8.61
N ARG A 147 18.57 8.68 7.88
CA ARG A 147 19.58 9.75 7.79
C ARG A 147 19.09 10.95 8.58
N VAL A 148 20.01 11.77 9.09
CA VAL A 148 19.65 13.05 9.72
C VAL A 148 18.92 13.92 8.69
N ALA A 149 17.69 14.35 9.00
CA ALA A 149 16.90 15.17 8.10
C ALA A 149 17.61 16.48 7.80
N VAL A 150 17.66 16.83 6.51
CA VAL A 150 18.27 18.07 6.03
C VAL A 150 17.19 19.13 5.85
N GLN A 151 17.48 20.34 6.30
CA GLN A 151 16.63 21.52 6.11
C GLN A 151 17.45 22.63 5.48
N ARG A 152 17.13 22.98 4.23
CA ARG A 152 17.81 24.10 3.56
C ARG A 152 17.00 24.64 2.38
N THR A 153 17.35 25.85 1.97
CA THR A 153 16.84 26.45 0.73
C THR A 153 17.57 25.87 -0.47
N VAL A 154 16.83 25.50 -1.52
CA VAL A 154 17.35 25.11 -2.83
C VAL A 154 17.02 26.20 -3.83
N SER A 155 18.02 27.05 -4.11
CA SER A 155 17.87 28.22 -4.98
C SER A 155 18.20 27.95 -6.45
N LYS A 156 18.92 26.88 -6.76
CA LYS A 156 19.41 26.56 -8.11
C LYS A 156 18.71 25.35 -8.70
N ARG A 157 18.26 25.45 -9.95
CA ARG A 157 17.71 24.31 -10.71
C ARG A 157 18.71 23.16 -10.93
N LYS A 158 20.01 23.41 -10.82
CA LYS A 158 21.08 22.39 -10.97
C LYS A 158 21.43 21.68 -9.66
N ASP A 159 20.80 22.04 -8.55
CA ASP A 159 21.02 21.35 -7.27
C ASP A 159 20.73 19.85 -7.41
N ALA A 160 21.55 19.02 -6.76
CA ALA A 160 21.49 17.57 -6.86
C ALA A 160 20.10 17.03 -6.47
N ILE A 161 19.48 17.59 -5.42
CA ILE A 161 18.15 17.12 -4.99
C ILE A 161 17.06 17.53 -5.98
N ALA A 162 17.13 18.74 -6.56
CA ALA A 162 16.20 19.15 -7.62
C ALA A 162 16.39 18.32 -8.90
N ALA A 163 17.63 17.95 -9.23
CA ALA A 163 17.92 17.03 -10.32
C ALA A 163 17.35 15.64 -10.08
N HIS A 164 17.44 15.13 -8.85
CA HIS A 164 16.84 13.85 -8.44
C HIS A 164 15.32 13.84 -8.63
N ILE A 165 14.60 14.83 -8.08
CA ILE A 165 13.13 14.90 -8.23
C ILE A 165 12.72 14.98 -9.70
N ARG A 166 13.46 15.71 -10.55
CA ARG A 166 13.20 15.72 -12.01
C ARG A 166 13.30 14.35 -12.66
N LYS A 167 14.27 13.51 -12.26
CA LYS A 167 14.40 12.15 -12.80
C LYS A 167 13.14 11.33 -12.52
N LEU A 168 12.54 11.52 -11.34
CA LEU A 168 11.27 10.90 -10.95
C LEU A 168 10.06 11.38 -11.77
N GLY A 169 10.22 12.38 -12.64
CA GLY A 169 9.20 12.74 -13.63
C GLY A 169 9.00 11.68 -14.73
N THR A 170 9.98 10.81 -14.94
CA THR A 170 9.95 9.73 -15.95
C THR A 170 9.70 8.37 -15.33
N LEU A 171 9.08 7.44 -16.06
CA LEU A 171 8.91 6.06 -15.57
C LEU A 171 10.25 5.39 -15.27
N LYS A 172 11.26 5.57 -16.15
CA LYS A 172 12.62 5.05 -15.94
C LYS A 172 13.20 5.50 -14.60
N GLY A 173 13.18 6.80 -14.31
CA GLY A 173 13.72 7.33 -13.06
C GLY A 173 12.93 6.88 -11.83
N LYS A 174 11.60 6.71 -11.94
CA LYS A 174 10.78 6.16 -10.85
C LYS A 174 11.18 4.73 -10.50
N LEU A 175 11.39 3.88 -11.52
CA LEU A 175 11.78 2.48 -11.33
C LEU A 175 13.22 2.35 -10.82
N GLU A 176 14.15 3.10 -11.42
CA GLU A 176 15.58 3.11 -11.04
C GLU A 176 15.77 3.51 -9.58
N HIS A 177 15.06 4.54 -9.12
CA HIS A 177 15.17 5.03 -7.76
C HIS A 177 14.14 4.41 -6.79
N SER A 178 13.24 3.54 -7.29
CA SER A 178 12.11 2.98 -6.51
C SER A 178 11.35 4.06 -5.76
N GLN A 179 11.03 5.16 -6.45
CA GLN A 179 10.39 6.33 -5.89
C GLN A 179 9.37 6.93 -6.85
N PHE A 180 8.34 7.57 -6.31
CA PHE A 180 7.39 8.37 -7.08
C PHE A 180 7.14 9.72 -6.42
N VAL A 181 6.56 10.64 -7.20
CA VAL A 181 6.29 12.01 -6.78
C VAL A 181 4.82 12.16 -6.42
N VAL A 182 4.55 12.74 -5.26
CA VAL A 182 3.23 13.17 -4.82
C VAL A 182 3.17 14.69 -4.85
N GLU A 183 2.14 15.26 -5.49
CA GLU A 183 1.97 16.71 -5.65
C GLU A 183 0.74 17.19 -4.88
N GLY A 184 0.86 18.34 -4.22
CA GLY A 184 -0.26 19.06 -3.63
C GLY A 184 -0.56 18.70 -2.17
N ASP A 185 -1.11 19.69 -1.48
CA ASP A 185 -1.24 19.80 -0.02
C ASP A 185 -1.97 18.58 0.57
N LEU A 186 -3.15 18.26 0.05
CA LEU A 186 -3.99 17.17 0.54
C LEU A 186 -3.34 15.80 0.37
N MET A 187 -2.64 15.58 -0.75
CA MET A 187 -2.03 14.27 -1.02
C MET A 187 -0.79 14.05 -0.17
N ILE A 188 -0.05 15.12 0.13
CA ILE A 188 1.12 15.04 1.02
C ILE A 188 0.69 14.92 2.48
N GLU A 189 -0.35 15.63 2.91
CA GLU A 189 -0.95 15.44 4.25
C GLU A 189 -1.38 13.98 4.45
N ARG A 190 -2.00 13.37 3.43
CA ARG A 190 -2.30 11.94 3.45
C ARG A 190 -1.05 11.07 3.45
N ALA A 191 -0.06 11.34 2.62
CA ALA A 191 1.18 10.56 2.59
C ALA A 191 1.88 10.53 3.95
N VAL A 192 1.94 11.68 4.65
CA VAL A 192 2.48 11.78 6.01
C VAL A 192 1.58 11.03 6.99
N SER A 193 0.26 11.24 6.92
CA SER A 193 -0.71 10.60 7.82
C SER A 193 -0.81 9.09 7.64
N ASP A 194 -0.61 8.57 6.43
CA ASP A 194 -0.62 7.15 6.09
C ASP A 194 0.78 6.53 6.28
N GLY A 195 1.71 7.25 6.92
CA GLY A 195 3.02 6.72 7.31
C GLY A 195 3.89 6.30 6.13
N LEU A 196 3.65 6.83 4.92
CA LEU A 196 4.41 6.47 3.72
C LEU A 196 5.91 6.75 3.93
N PRO A 197 6.80 5.95 3.30
CA PRO A 197 8.24 6.17 3.37
C PRO A 197 8.66 7.38 2.52
N ILE A 198 8.34 8.58 2.99
CA ILE A 198 8.71 9.85 2.37
C ILE A 198 10.22 10.06 2.54
N GLU A 199 10.92 10.33 1.44
CA GLU A 199 12.35 10.67 1.41
C GLU A 199 12.55 12.17 1.64
N ALA A 200 11.80 13.00 0.89
CA ALA A 200 11.97 14.44 0.92
C ALA A 200 10.68 15.20 0.58
N LEU A 201 10.54 16.40 1.16
CA LEU A 201 9.52 17.39 0.82
C LEU A 201 10.17 18.62 0.17
N PHE A 202 9.57 19.11 -0.90
CA PHE A 202 9.86 20.40 -1.52
C PHE A 202 8.67 21.30 -1.27
N TYR A 203 8.89 22.52 -0.79
CA TYR A 203 7.80 23.45 -0.50
C TYR A 203 8.16 24.88 -0.88
N THR A 204 7.17 25.66 -1.30
CA THR A 204 7.32 27.07 -1.63
C THR A 204 7.12 27.95 -0.39
N THR A 205 7.53 29.22 -0.47
CA THR A 205 7.24 30.22 0.57
C THR A 205 5.73 30.41 0.76
N THR A 206 4.94 30.30 -0.31
CA THR A 206 3.47 30.38 -0.25
C THR A 206 2.88 29.24 0.57
N PHE A 207 3.40 28.02 0.45
CA PHE A 207 3.00 26.90 1.31
C PHE A 207 3.33 27.14 2.78
N LEU A 208 4.56 27.60 3.07
CA LEU A 208 4.99 27.89 4.45
C LEU A 208 4.16 28.99 5.12
N ALA A 209 3.58 29.90 4.33
CA ALA A 209 2.75 30.98 4.87
C ALA A 209 1.40 30.48 5.41
N THR A 210 0.88 29.34 4.94
CA THR A 210 -0.42 28.81 5.36
C THR A 210 -0.35 28.11 6.72
N PRO A 211 -1.43 28.14 7.53
CA PRO A 211 -1.50 27.36 8.77
C PRO A 211 -1.31 25.85 8.55
N GLU A 212 -1.87 25.32 7.46
CA GLU A 212 -1.77 23.92 7.07
C GLU A 212 -0.32 23.55 6.73
N GLY A 213 0.37 24.39 5.96
CA GLY A 213 1.76 24.16 5.60
C GLY A 213 2.70 24.20 6.79
N LYS A 214 2.51 25.14 7.73
CA LYS A 214 3.26 25.18 8.99
C LYS A 214 3.04 23.91 9.82
N ARG A 215 1.79 23.45 9.94
CA ARG A 215 1.44 22.23 10.67
C ARG A 215 2.10 21.00 10.04
N LEU A 216 1.98 20.84 8.73
CA LEU A 216 2.56 19.72 8.00
C LEU A 216 4.08 19.70 8.13
N LEU A 217 4.76 20.84 7.92
CA LEU A 217 6.22 20.91 8.02
C LEU A 217 6.70 20.60 9.44
N LYS A 218 6.02 21.11 10.47
CA LYS A 218 6.32 20.76 11.87
C LYS A 218 6.24 19.25 12.11
N GLN A 219 5.20 18.59 11.59
CA GLN A 219 5.06 17.14 11.68
C GLN A 219 6.17 16.43 10.91
N ALA A 220 6.44 16.83 9.67
CA ALA A 220 7.49 16.24 8.84
C ALA A 220 8.87 16.33 9.51
N PHE A 221 9.17 17.45 10.18
CA PHE A 221 10.39 17.59 10.98
C PHE A 221 10.42 16.67 12.19
N ALA A 222 9.31 16.56 12.92
CA ALA A 222 9.20 15.63 14.04
C ALA A 222 9.41 14.17 13.61
N ASP A 223 9.02 13.84 12.36
CA ASP A 223 9.14 12.55 11.70
C ASP A 223 10.48 12.32 10.97
N ASN A 224 11.45 13.24 11.11
CA ASN A 224 12.76 13.21 10.45
C ASN A 224 12.68 13.06 8.92
N ILE A 225 11.78 13.82 8.30
CA ILE A 225 11.69 13.96 6.85
C ILE A 225 12.51 15.17 6.42
N SER A 226 13.35 15.02 5.38
CA SER A 226 14.11 16.14 4.83
C SER A 226 13.18 17.12 4.11
N CYS A 227 13.30 18.42 4.39
CA CYS A 227 12.46 19.44 3.76
C CYS A 227 13.31 20.53 3.11
N TYR A 228 12.97 20.87 1.86
CA TYR A 228 13.70 21.81 1.03
C TYR A 228 12.78 22.95 0.61
N GLN A 229 13.09 24.16 1.07
CA GLN A 229 12.39 25.35 0.59
C GLN A 229 12.87 25.70 -0.81
N VAL A 230 11.95 25.91 -1.75
CA VAL A 230 12.25 26.21 -3.15
C VAL A 230 11.49 27.44 -3.64
N SER A 231 12.02 28.11 -4.67
CA SER A 231 11.25 29.11 -5.41
C SER A 231 10.29 28.45 -6.40
N ASP A 232 9.24 29.16 -6.82
CA ASP A 232 8.30 28.67 -7.84
C ASP A 232 9.01 28.30 -9.14
N GLY A 233 10.09 29.01 -9.48
CA GLY A 233 10.92 28.72 -10.66
C GLY A 233 11.74 27.43 -10.56
N VAL A 234 12.09 26.98 -9.35
CA VAL A 234 12.70 25.66 -9.11
C VAL A 234 11.59 24.60 -9.05
N MET A 235 10.49 24.87 -8.36
CA MET A 235 9.35 23.96 -8.27
C MET A 235 8.75 23.63 -9.65
N GLY A 236 8.56 24.64 -10.50
CA GLY A 236 8.10 24.46 -11.88
C GLY A 236 9.11 23.78 -12.81
N SER A 237 10.37 23.62 -12.37
CA SER A 237 11.39 22.83 -13.08
C SER A 237 11.39 21.36 -12.66
N VAL A 238 10.91 21.03 -11.46
CA VAL A 238 10.81 19.64 -10.96
C VAL A 238 9.42 19.03 -11.18
N THR A 239 8.42 19.84 -11.54
CA THR A 239 7.04 19.41 -11.81
C THR A 239 6.56 19.84 -13.19
N THR A 240 5.71 19.00 -13.80
CA THR A 240 5.05 19.31 -15.08
C THR A 240 3.65 19.91 -14.89
N THR A 241 3.18 20.02 -13.65
CA THR A 241 1.83 20.51 -13.33
C THR A 241 1.74 22.03 -13.36
N ARG A 242 0.62 22.53 -13.90
CA ARG A 242 0.28 23.95 -13.98
C ARG A 242 -1.17 24.13 -13.47
N PRO A 243 -1.44 25.12 -12.59
CA PRO A 243 -0.47 25.97 -11.88
C PRO A 243 0.55 25.15 -11.08
N VAL A 244 1.72 25.74 -10.81
CA VAL A 244 2.82 25.04 -10.12
C VAL A 244 2.36 24.64 -8.72
N PRO A 245 2.54 23.37 -8.30
CA PRO A 245 2.14 22.94 -6.96
C PRO A 245 2.99 23.66 -5.91
N SER A 246 2.38 24.03 -4.79
CA SER A 246 3.04 24.69 -3.66
C SER A 246 3.93 23.73 -2.85
N VAL A 247 3.66 22.41 -2.94
CA VAL A 247 4.39 21.37 -2.22
C VAL A 247 4.44 20.06 -3.02
N VAL A 248 5.56 19.35 -2.90
CA VAL A 248 5.86 18.07 -3.57
C VAL A 248 6.60 17.14 -2.60
N ALA A 249 6.31 15.85 -2.65
CA ALA A 249 7.02 14.82 -1.89
C ALA A 249 7.59 13.74 -2.82
N SER A 250 8.79 13.24 -2.53
CA SER A 250 9.26 11.95 -3.06
C SER A 250 8.99 10.84 -2.05
N VAL A 251 8.38 9.76 -2.52
CA VAL A 251 7.96 8.62 -1.69
C VAL A 251 8.59 7.35 -2.24
N HIS A 252 9.21 6.54 -1.38
CA HIS A 252 9.73 5.23 -1.76
C HIS A 252 8.56 4.27 -2.06
N PHE A 253 8.65 3.58 -3.19
CA PHE A 253 7.69 2.57 -3.60
C PHE A 253 8.32 1.61 -4.58
N LYS A 254 8.20 0.30 -4.29
CA LYS A 254 8.65 -0.74 -5.20
C LYS A 254 7.52 -1.15 -6.13
N PHE A 255 7.69 -0.89 -7.42
CA PHE A 255 6.79 -1.37 -8.47
C PHE A 255 7.49 -2.51 -9.20
N LYS A 256 7.08 -3.75 -8.91
CA LYS A 256 7.73 -4.98 -9.37
C LYS A 256 6.87 -5.73 -10.39
N PRO A 257 7.49 -6.51 -11.29
CA PRO A 257 6.74 -7.40 -12.16
C PRO A 257 6.02 -8.45 -11.31
N PHE A 258 4.82 -8.84 -11.74
CA PHE A 258 4.00 -9.83 -11.05
C PHE A 258 4.62 -11.21 -11.10
N LEU A 259 5.19 -11.61 -12.24
CA LEU A 259 5.95 -12.84 -12.35
C LEU A 259 7.44 -12.54 -12.14
N SER A 260 8.09 -13.43 -11.39
CA SER A 260 9.55 -13.47 -11.28
C SER A 260 10.19 -13.90 -12.61
N ALA A 261 11.52 -13.80 -12.70
CA ALA A 261 12.26 -14.29 -13.86
C ALA A 261 12.07 -15.80 -14.10
N ALA A 262 11.71 -16.57 -13.06
CA ALA A 262 11.38 -17.99 -13.16
C ALA A 262 9.93 -18.26 -13.59
N GLY A 263 9.11 -17.23 -13.83
CA GLY A 263 7.70 -17.37 -14.19
C GLY A 263 6.76 -17.63 -13.01
N GLU A 264 7.28 -17.57 -11.78
CA GLU A 264 6.50 -17.75 -10.54
C GLU A 264 5.91 -16.43 -10.03
N PRO A 265 4.70 -16.42 -9.44
CA PRO A 265 4.15 -15.23 -8.80
C PRO A 265 5.12 -14.64 -7.77
N ASN A 266 5.51 -13.39 -7.97
CA ASN A 266 6.32 -12.58 -7.06
C ASN A 266 5.43 -11.88 -6.01
N PHE A 267 4.37 -12.57 -5.61
CA PHE A 267 3.31 -12.10 -4.74
C PHE A 267 2.95 -13.23 -3.78
N HIS A 268 3.10 -12.99 -2.48
CA HIS A 268 2.62 -13.90 -1.45
C HIS A 268 1.12 -13.70 -1.20
N PHE A 269 0.36 -14.80 -1.13
CA PHE A 269 -1.08 -14.78 -0.92
C PHE A 269 -1.55 -15.94 -0.03
N SER A 270 -2.66 -15.71 0.66
CA SER A 270 -3.42 -16.72 1.40
C SER A 270 -4.62 -17.22 0.58
N PRO A 271 -5.25 -18.35 0.98
CA PRO A 271 -6.47 -18.84 0.33
C PRO A 271 -7.64 -17.84 0.33
N GLN A 272 -7.61 -16.81 1.20
CA GLN A 272 -8.65 -15.79 1.30
C GLN A 272 -8.36 -14.55 0.43
N CYS A 273 -7.22 -14.54 -0.28
CA CYS A 273 -6.81 -13.37 -1.04
C CYS A 273 -7.76 -13.02 -2.17
N THR A 274 -7.87 -11.71 -2.40
CA THR A 274 -8.53 -11.15 -3.58
C THR A 274 -7.59 -10.23 -4.33
N MET A 275 -7.75 -10.18 -5.64
CA MET A 275 -6.93 -9.35 -6.51
C MET A 275 -7.81 -8.61 -7.53
N LEU A 276 -7.39 -7.40 -7.87
CA LEU A 276 -7.88 -6.72 -9.05
C LEU A 276 -6.81 -6.74 -10.14
N ILE A 277 -7.18 -7.16 -11.34
CA ILE A 277 -6.36 -7.07 -12.54
C ILE A 277 -6.98 -5.99 -13.43
N ALA A 278 -6.28 -4.87 -13.60
CA ALA A 278 -6.68 -3.79 -14.49
C ALA A 278 -5.94 -3.93 -15.83
N GLU A 279 -6.63 -4.50 -16.82
CA GLU A 279 -6.11 -4.67 -18.17
C GLU A 279 -6.30 -3.36 -18.96
N ASN A 280 -5.19 -2.71 -19.29
CA ASN A 280 -5.13 -1.62 -20.26
C ASN A 280 -6.06 -0.41 -19.98
N ILE A 281 -6.38 -0.09 -18.72
CA ILE A 281 -7.13 1.13 -18.38
C ILE A 281 -6.34 2.35 -18.87
N ALA A 282 -6.91 3.11 -19.81
CA ALA A 282 -6.17 4.16 -20.52
C ALA A 282 -6.21 5.50 -19.78
N ASN A 283 -7.31 5.80 -19.10
CA ASN A 283 -7.49 7.08 -18.43
C ASN A 283 -6.90 7.03 -16.99
N PRO A 284 -5.95 7.92 -16.64
CA PRO A 284 -5.34 7.91 -15.31
C PRO A 284 -6.33 8.27 -14.18
N ASP A 285 -7.34 9.11 -14.43
CA ASP A 285 -8.37 9.41 -13.44
C ASP A 285 -9.24 8.16 -13.17
N ASN A 286 -9.62 7.40 -14.22
CA ASN A 286 -10.32 6.12 -14.05
C ASN A 286 -9.47 5.11 -13.31
N LEU A 287 -8.19 4.94 -13.69
CA LEU A 287 -7.28 4.04 -12.96
C LEU A 287 -7.19 4.44 -11.49
N GLY A 288 -7.05 5.73 -11.18
CA GLY A 288 -6.99 6.21 -9.80
C GLY A 288 -8.28 5.90 -9.03
N MET A 289 -9.45 6.13 -9.61
CA MET A 289 -10.74 5.76 -9.00
C MET A 289 -10.84 4.25 -8.78
N THR A 290 -10.42 3.44 -9.76
CA THR A 290 -10.37 1.97 -9.65
C THR A 290 -9.46 1.51 -8.51
N LEU A 291 -8.25 2.07 -8.37
CA LEU A 291 -7.33 1.77 -7.26
C LEU A 291 -7.91 2.16 -5.90
N ARG A 292 -8.57 3.33 -5.84
CA ARG A 292 -9.26 3.76 -4.62
C ARG A 292 -10.35 2.78 -4.21
N THR A 293 -11.12 2.31 -5.18
CA THR A 293 -12.18 1.33 -4.96
C THR A 293 -11.62 -0.01 -4.51
N ALA A 294 -10.50 -0.46 -5.08
CA ALA A 294 -9.81 -1.69 -4.66
C ALA A 294 -9.28 -1.60 -3.23
N ASP A 295 -8.65 -0.48 -2.86
CA ASP A 295 -8.19 -0.23 -1.47
C ASP A 295 -9.37 -0.29 -0.50
N ALA A 296 -10.46 0.40 -0.85
CA ALA A 296 -11.67 0.45 -0.03
C ALA A 296 -12.42 -0.89 0.07
N ALA A 297 -12.31 -1.75 -0.95
CA ALA A 297 -12.93 -3.08 -0.98
C ALA A 297 -12.03 -4.19 -0.41
N GLY A 298 -10.97 -3.85 0.34
CA GLY A 298 -10.14 -4.86 1.02
C GLY A 298 -9.29 -5.74 0.11
N VAL A 299 -9.10 -5.37 -1.17
CA VAL A 299 -8.32 -6.18 -2.13
C VAL A 299 -6.88 -6.36 -1.66
N SER A 300 -6.35 -7.58 -1.73
CA SER A 300 -5.00 -7.93 -1.25
C SER A 300 -3.88 -7.37 -2.14
N ALA A 301 -4.10 -7.27 -3.44
CA ALA A 301 -3.15 -6.66 -4.38
C ALA A 301 -3.83 -6.18 -5.67
N VAL A 302 -3.18 -5.26 -6.38
CA VAL A 302 -3.61 -4.86 -7.74
C VAL A 302 -2.50 -5.15 -8.74
N LEU A 303 -2.89 -5.84 -9.82
CA LEU A 303 -2.07 -6.06 -11.00
C LEU A 303 -2.49 -5.11 -12.11
N LEU A 304 -1.52 -4.40 -12.68
CA LEU A 304 -1.71 -3.50 -13.81
C LEU A 304 -1.05 -4.08 -15.05
N SER A 305 -1.68 -3.92 -16.22
CA SER A 305 -0.95 -4.07 -17.47
C SER A 305 0.19 -3.05 -17.56
N SER A 306 1.30 -3.41 -18.17
CA SER A 306 2.36 -2.45 -18.52
C SER A 306 1.91 -1.44 -19.57
N VAL A 307 0.83 -1.76 -20.30
CA VAL A 307 0.17 -0.88 -21.26
C VAL A 307 -1.01 -0.19 -20.57
N GLY A 308 -1.18 1.11 -20.81
CA GLY A 308 -2.24 1.93 -20.23
C GLY A 308 -1.72 3.07 -19.35
N ALA A 309 -2.57 3.58 -18.46
CA ALA A 309 -2.22 4.64 -17.54
C ALA A 309 -1.23 4.15 -16.47
N SER A 310 -0.23 4.97 -16.14
CA SER A 310 0.66 4.69 -15.03
C SER A 310 -0.04 4.97 -13.68
N PRO A 311 0.11 4.11 -12.65
CA PRO A 311 -0.39 4.41 -11.30
C PRO A 311 0.31 5.63 -10.68
N PHE A 312 1.49 5.98 -11.20
CA PHE A 312 2.29 7.13 -10.76
C PHE A 312 2.03 8.39 -11.60
N HIS A 313 0.98 8.39 -12.43
CA HIS A 313 0.53 9.60 -13.09
C HIS A 313 -0.16 10.51 -12.07
N LYS A 314 0.09 11.82 -12.11
CA LYS A 314 -0.44 12.79 -11.14
C LYS A 314 -1.96 12.72 -10.94
N ASN A 315 -2.71 12.54 -12.03
CA ASN A 315 -4.17 12.41 -11.97
C ASN A 315 -4.59 11.11 -11.29
N CYS A 316 -3.87 10.01 -11.55
CA CYS A 316 -4.13 8.73 -10.90
C CYS A 316 -3.87 8.81 -9.40
N ILE A 317 -2.71 9.36 -8.99
CA ILE A 317 -2.38 9.60 -7.58
C ILE A 317 -3.48 10.43 -6.90
N ARG A 318 -3.87 11.55 -7.52
CA ARG A 318 -4.92 12.44 -7.00
C ARG A 318 -6.28 11.72 -6.87
N ALA A 319 -6.70 10.99 -7.90
CA ALA A 319 -7.98 10.27 -7.92
C ALA A 319 -7.98 9.08 -6.95
N SER A 320 -6.83 8.42 -6.75
CA SER A 320 -6.64 7.29 -5.84
C SER A 320 -6.77 7.66 -4.37
N ARG A 321 -6.54 8.94 -4.04
CA ARG A 321 -6.61 9.49 -2.68
C ARG A 321 -5.80 8.69 -1.65
N GLY A 322 -4.61 8.22 -2.00
CA GLY A 322 -3.68 7.53 -1.08
C GLY A 322 -3.50 6.04 -1.35
N ALA A 323 -4.38 5.42 -2.14
CA ALA A 323 -4.33 3.98 -2.42
C ALA A 323 -3.02 3.53 -3.08
N VAL A 324 -2.40 4.35 -3.94
CA VAL A 324 -1.14 4.03 -4.65
C VAL A 324 0.02 3.71 -3.71
N GLY A 325 0.06 4.31 -2.51
CA GLY A 325 1.12 4.05 -1.53
C GLY A 325 0.79 2.91 -0.55
N ARG A 326 -0.49 2.59 -0.39
CA ARG A 326 -1.01 1.60 0.57
C ARG A 326 -1.16 0.21 -0.03
N LEU A 327 -1.64 0.12 -1.27
CA LEU A 327 -1.85 -1.15 -1.96
C LEU A 327 -0.52 -1.74 -2.47
N PRO A 328 -0.31 -3.06 -2.35
CA PRO A 328 0.66 -3.77 -3.17
C PRO A 328 0.26 -3.63 -4.65
N LEU A 329 1.12 -2.97 -5.45
CA LEU A 329 0.92 -2.78 -6.88
C LEU A 329 1.97 -3.54 -7.68
N TYR A 330 1.48 -4.28 -8.67
CA TYR A 330 2.29 -5.07 -9.59
C TYR A 330 2.04 -4.66 -11.03
N TYR A 331 3.00 -4.97 -11.92
CA TYR A 331 2.77 -4.88 -13.35
C TYR A 331 3.04 -6.19 -14.08
N ALA A 332 2.41 -6.37 -15.23
CA ALA A 332 2.75 -7.44 -16.15
C ALA A 332 2.67 -6.96 -17.61
N THR A 333 3.61 -7.44 -18.42
CA THR A 333 3.62 -7.20 -19.87
C THR A 333 2.67 -8.13 -20.62
N ASP A 334 2.41 -9.30 -20.06
CA ASP A 334 1.50 -10.30 -20.61
C ASP A 334 0.49 -10.72 -19.52
N ILE A 335 -0.73 -10.18 -19.61
CA ILE A 335 -1.81 -10.53 -18.68
C ILE A 335 -2.28 -11.96 -18.88
N VAL A 336 -2.27 -12.49 -20.11
CA VAL A 336 -2.71 -13.85 -20.42
C VAL A 336 -1.80 -14.86 -19.71
N GLN A 337 -0.48 -14.65 -19.77
CA GLN A 337 0.49 -15.47 -19.05
C GLN A 337 0.25 -15.43 -17.54
N VAL A 338 -0.02 -14.25 -16.97
CA VAL A 338 -0.32 -14.12 -15.55
C VAL A 338 -1.60 -14.86 -15.17
N VAL A 339 -2.68 -14.68 -15.94
CA VAL A 339 -3.96 -15.37 -15.71
C VAL A 339 -3.77 -16.88 -15.75
N ALA A 340 -3.03 -17.40 -16.73
CA ALA A 340 -2.70 -18.81 -16.82
C ALA A 340 -1.92 -19.31 -15.60
N ARG A 341 -0.92 -18.54 -15.13
CA ARG A 341 -0.15 -18.91 -13.94
C ARG A 341 -1.00 -18.88 -12.67
N LEU A 342 -1.80 -17.84 -12.47
CA LEU A 342 -2.72 -17.73 -11.33
C LEU A 342 -3.67 -18.94 -11.26
N ARG A 343 -4.26 -19.32 -12.40
CA ARG A 343 -5.11 -20.52 -12.49
C ARG A 343 -4.35 -21.80 -12.16
N ALA A 344 -3.11 -21.93 -12.63
CA ALA A 344 -2.28 -23.10 -12.32
C ALA A 344 -1.97 -23.25 -10.82
N VAL A 345 -1.96 -22.14 -10.07
CA VAL A 345 -1.77 -22.13 -8.60
C VAL A 345 -3.10 -22.00 -7.84
N GLY A 346 -4.23 -22.31 -8.47
CA GLY A 346 -5.52 -22.48 -7.81
C GLY A 346 -6.40 -21.23 -7.70
N TRP A 347 -6.04 -20.12 -8.34
CA TRP A 347 -6.90 -18.92 -8.35
C TRP A 347 -8.08 -19.05 -9.30
N ASN A 348 -9.22 -18.52 -8.88
CA ASN A 348 -10.33 -18.23 -9.76
C ASN A 348 -10.13 -16.85 -10.41
N VAL A 349 -10.06 -16.80 -11.74
CA VAL A 349 -9.89 -15.54 -12.46
C VAL A 349 -11.18 -15.21 -13.22
N LEU A 350 -11.79 -14.07 -12.91
CA LEU A 350 -13.12 -13.71 -13.38
C LEU A 350 -13.07 -12.44 -14.22
N GLY A 351 -13.40 -12.55 -15.50
CA GLY A 351 -13.44 -11.40 -16.40
C GLY A 351 -14.79 -10.68 -16.34
N GLY A 352 -14.78 -9.38 -16.04
CA GLY A 352 -15.95 -8.51 -16.15
C GLY A 352 -16.17 -8.06 -17.59
N THR A 353 -17.24 -8.51 -18.24
CA THR A 353 -17.60 -8.08 -19.60
C THR A 353 -19.12 -8.08 -19.81
N SER A 354 -19.63 -7.09 -20.53
CA SER A 354 -21.06 -7.00 -20.90
C SER A 354 -21.53 -8.17 -21.77
N SER A 355 -20.60 -8.81 -22.49
CA SER A 355 -20.87 -9.97 -23.35
C SER A 355 -21.00 -11.31 -22.62
N ALA A 356 -20.78 -11.34 -21.30
CA ALA A 356 -20.83 -12.58 -20.54
C ALA A 356 -22.26 -13.13 -20.47
N LYS A 357 -22.38 -14.47 -20.47
CA LYS A 357 -23.66 -15.17 -20.30
C LYS A 357 -24.12 -15.20 -18.83
N LYS A 358 -23.17 -15.28 -17.89
CA LYS A 358 -23.45 -15.35 -16.46
C LYS A 358 -23.59 -13.96 -15.85
N GLU A 359 -24.59 -13.78 -15.01
CA GLU A 359 -24.79 -12.52 -14.30
C GLU A 359 -24.04 -12.53 -12.97
N LEU A 360 -23.51 -11.37 -12.61
CA LEU A 360 -22.75 -11.17 -11.37
C LEU A 360 -23.50 -11.68 -10.14
N GLN A 361 -24.78 -11.34 -10.03
CA GLN A 361 -25.61 -11.62 -8.84
C GLN A 361 -25.91 -13.11 -8.63
N THR A 362 -25.86 -13.91 -9.70
CA THR A 362 -26.16 -15.35 -9.67
C THR A 362 -24.92 -16.21 -9.77
N THR A 363 -23.73 -15.60 -9.84
CA THR A 363 -22.46 -16.31 -9.91
C THR A 363 -21.82 -16.39 -8.53
N SER A 364 -21.54 -17.60 -8.07
CA SER A 364 -20.75 -17.82 -6.86
C SER A 364 -19.26 -17.70 -7.17
N PHE A 365 -18.55 -16.99 -6.31
CA PHE A 365 -17.10 -16.83 -6.37
C PHE A 365 -16.42 -17.73 -5.34
N SER A 366 -15.18 -18.12 -5.61
CA SER A 366 -14.41 -19.04 -4.76
C SER A 366 -13.02 -18.46 -4.54
N LEU A 367 -12.60 -18.35 -3.29
CA LEU A 367 -11.30 -17.79 -2.97
C LEU A 367 -10.17 -18.83 -3.16
N PRO A 368 -8.94 -18.40 -3.51
CA PRO A 368 -8.57 -17.02 -3.84
C PRO A 368 -9.12 -16.60 -5.23
N THR A 369 -9.51 -15.33 -5.38
CA THR A 369 -10.16 -14.81 -6.60
C THR A 369 -9.49 -13.54 -7.13
N ALA A 370 -9.28 -13.47 -8.45
CA ALA A 370 -8.91 -12.26 -9.17
C ALA A 370 -10.05 -11.77 -10.07
N ILE A 371 -10.42 -10.49 -9.95
CA ILE A 371 -11.34 -9.83 -10.87
C ILE A 371 -10.54 -9.12 -11.96
N VAL A 372 -10.88 -9.34 -13.22
CA VAL A 372 -10.28 -8.66 -14.37
C VAL A 372 -11.26 -7.62 -14.93
N VAL A 373 -10.81 -6.37 -15.01
CA VAL A 373 -11.52 -5.28 -15.67
C VAL A 373 -10.68 -4.73 -16.82
N GLY A 374 -11.33 -4.41 -17.93
CA GLY A 374 -10.66 -4.02 -19.17
C GLY A 374 -10.62 -2.53 -19.44
N ASN A 375 -10.10 -2.21 -20.62
CA ASN A 375 -10.06 -0.86 -21.16
C ASN A 375 -11.48 -0.27 -21.31
N GLU A 376 -11.61 1.04 -21.14
CA GLU A 376 -12.90 1.73 -21.17
C GLU A 376 -13.63 1.63 -22.51
N ASN A 377 -12.89 1.55 -23.61
CA ASN A 377 -13.45 1.55 -24.96
C ASN A 377 -13.54 0.14 -25.54
N THR A 378 -12.48 -0.67 -25.37
CA THR A 378 -12.39 -2.00 -25.99
C THR A 378 -12.80 -3.13 -25.05
N GLY A 379 -12.96 -2.86 -23.75
CA GLY A 379 -13.15 -3.90 -22.76
C GLY A 379 -11.92 -4.80 -22.61
N LEU A 380 -12.18 -6.05 -22.21
CA LEU A 380 -11.15 -7.08 -22.11
C LEU A 380 -10.73 -7.59 -23.50
N SER A 381 -9.44 -7.87 -23.68
CA SER A 381 -8.95 -8.52 -24.92
C SER A 381 -9.59 -9.90 -25.13
N VAL A 382 -9.56 -10.43 -26.35
CA VAL A 382 -10.12 -11.77 -26.65
C VAL A 382 -9.36 -12.82 -25.85
N GLU A 383 -8.05 -12.71 -25.84
CA GLU A 383 -7.10 -13.62 -25.23
C GLU A 383 -7.24 -13.64 -23.69
N VAL A 384 -7.43 -12.48 -23.06
CA VAL A 384 -7.71 -12.41 -21.63
C VAL A 384 -9.09 -12.99 -21.31
N ARG A 385 -10.11 -12.76 -22.15
CA ARG A 385 -11.44 -13.36 -21.94
C ARG A 385 -11.41 -14.87 -22.00
N GLU A 386 -10.68 -15.44 -22.96
CA GLU A 386 -10.56 -16.88 -23.16
C GLU A 386 -9.70 -17.57 -22.08
N SER A 387 -8.76 -16.84 -21.48
CA SER A 387 -7.92 -17.36 -20.39
C SER A 387 -8.57 -17.30 -19.01
N CYS A 388 -9.60 -16.47 -18.80
CA CYS A 388 -10.32 -16.39 -17.53
C CYS A 388 -11.02 -17.71 -17.16
N THR A 389 -11.14 -18.02 -15.87
CA THR A 389 -11.91 -19.16 -15.35
C THR A 389 -13.40 -19.03 -15.70
N ALA A 390 -13.95 -17.81 -15.60
CA ALA A 390 -15.30 -17.50 -16.02
C ALA A 390 -15.42 -16.01 -16.41
N LEU A 391 -16.48 -15.69 -17.13
CA LEU A 391 -16.87 -14.32 -17.45
C LEU A 391 -18.20 -14.01 -16.77
N VAL A 392 -18.32 -12.79 -16.23
CA VAL A 392 -19.54 -12.28 -15.59
C VAL A 392 -19.91 -10.92 -16.14
N ARG A 393 -21.21 -10.63 -16.20
CA ARG A 393 -21.76 -9.32 -16.56
C ARG A 393 -22.50 -8.69 -15.38
N ILE A 394 -22.47 -7.36 -15.32
CA ILE A 394 -23.38 -6.57 -14.50
C ILE A 394 -24.67 -6.39 -15.33
N PRO A 395 -25.85 -6.79 -14.83
CA PRO A 395 -27.11 -6.53 -15.51
C PRO A 395 -27.34 -5.03 -15.72
N MET A 396 -27.77 -4.64 -16.92
CA MET A 396 -27.99 -3.25 -17.31
C MET A 396 -29.44 -3.02 -17.70
N ALA A 397 -29.97 -1.83 -17.40
CA ALA A 397 -31.28 -1.41 -17.88
C ALA A 397 -31.27 -1.25 -19.42
N SER A 398 -32.45 -1.40 -20.03
CA SER A 398 -32.63 -1.26 -21.48
C SER A 398 -32.06 0.06 -22.01
N GLY A 399 -31.27 -0.01 -23.09
CA GLY A 399 -30.65 1.15 -23.73
C GLY A 399 -29.25 1.51 -23.23
N GLN A 400 -28.73 0.85 -22.19
CA GLN A 400 -27.35 1.02 -21.72
C GLN A 400 -26.50 -0.23 -22.00
N SER A 401 -25.25 -0.01 -22.41
CA SER A 401 -24.35 -1.09 -22.83
C SER A 401 -23.15 -1.32 -21.90
N SER A 402 -22.82 -0.35 -21.04
CA SER A 402 -21.65 -0.42 -20.16
C SER A 402 -21.75 0.56 -18.98
N LEU A 403 -20.89 0.35 -17.99
CA LEU A 403 -20.60 1.28 -16.90
C LEU A 403 -19.19 1.84 -17.07
N ASN A 404 -18.92 2.99 -16.43
CA ASN A 404 -17.54 3.43 -16.24
C ASN A 404 -16.72 2.33 -15.54
N VAL A 405 -15.49 2.08 -15.99
CA VAL A 405 -14.65 0.98 -15.50
C VAL A 405 -14.44 1.00 -13.99
N ALA A 406 -14.30 2.17 -13.36
CA ALA A 406 -14.12 2.28 -11.91
C ALA A 406 -15.40 1.93 -11.15
N VAL A 407 -16.57 2.25 -11.72
CA VAL A 407 -17.87 1.86 -11.18
C VAL A 407 -18.09 0.36 -11.33
N ALA A 408 -17.79 -0.20 -12.51
CA ALA A 408 -17.87 -1.63 -12.76
C ALA A 408 -16.96 -2.43 -11.81
N ALA A 409 -15.70 -1.99 -11.64
CA ALA A 409 -14.77 -2.56 -10.67
C ALA A 409 -15.37 -2.53 -9.25
N GLY A 410 -15.99 -1.42 -8.85
CA GLY A 410 -16.64 -1.33 -7.55
C GLY A 410 -17.78 -2.33 -7.37
N VAL A 411 -18.67 -2.44 -8.35
CA VAL A 411 -19.78 -3.40 -8.28
C VAL A 411 -19.27 -4.85 -8.20
N LEU A 412 -18.26 -5.20 -8.99
CA LEU A 412 -17.65 -6.53 -8.99
C LEU A 412 -16.95 -6.84 -7.65
N LEU A 413 -16.12 -5.91 -7.16
CA LEU A 413 -15.35 -6.10 -5.94
C LEU A 413 -16.24 -6.14 -4.69
N TYR A 414 -17.24 -5.27 -4.59
CA TYR A 414 -18.15 -5.30 -3.44
C TYR A 414 -19.11 -6.49 -3.46
N GLU A 415 -19.41 -7.08 -4.62
CA GLU A 415 -20.10 -8.37 -4.66
C GLU A 415 -19.20 -9.49 -4.12
N LEU A 416 -17.92 -9.50 -4.47
CA LEU A 416 -16.95 -10.45 -3.92
C LEU A 416 -16.83 -10.31 -2.40
N THR A 417 -16.73 -9.08 -1.89
CA THR A 417 -16.83 -8.77 -0.46
C THR A 417 -18.10 -9.35 0.15
N ARG A 418 -19.26 -9.10 -0.47
CA ARG A 418 -20.57 -9.52 0.06
C ARG A 418 -20.65 -11.03 0.21
N GLN A 419 -20.12 -11.79 -0.75
CA GLN A 419 -20.16 -13.26 -0.72
C GLN A 419 -19.23 -13.87 0.33
N HIS A 420 -18.09 -13.24 0.60
CA HIS A 420 -17.04 -13.85 1.41
C HIS A 420 -16.80 -13.17 2.77
N ARG A 421 -17.49 -12.08 3.07
CA ARG A 421 -17.25 -11.27 4.28
C ARG A 421 -15.76 -10.96 4.48
N ILE A 422 -15.10 -10.57 3.38
CA ILE A 422 -13.69 -10.12 3.35
C ILE A 422 -13.59 -8.75 3.98
#